data_AF-A0A6M3LUY8-F1
#
_entry.id   AF-A0A6M3LUY8-F1
#
_cell.length_a   1.000
_cell.length_b   1.000
_cell.length_c   1.000
_cell.angle_alpha   90.00
_cell.angle_beta   90.00
_cell.angle_gamma   90.00
#
_symmetry.space_group_name_H-M   'P 1'
#
loop_
_entity.id
_entity.type
_entity.pdbx_description
1 polymer ?
#
loop_
_entity_poly.entity_id
_entity_poly.type
_entity_poly.pdbx_seq_one_letter_code
_entity_poly.pdbx_strand_id
1 'polypeptide(L)'
;MADYQVVNETDAENTIFENEWDKLWTNHFRAREVIDIYQDHKDAIKECLRVAKYQLESTFGGANAQTNEIGWMPILPNFLLALPAAATATYATATWNRYITTANVTTRWNDWIIGADAGSSLKMTKYGTMIIIGFADPVEEPKIDGILAKIKGKEYPIWSFGDQMSETDWHVYELPAPIIIEKEQEIYLQALAGRAGLDKLRPLGVFFAKGDYMRNKTAYAQV
;
A
#
# COMPACT_ATOMS: atom_id res chain seq x y z
N MET A 1 -1.18 -12.80 -15.77
CA MET A 1 -0.44 -12.46 -14.54
C MET A 1 1.03 -12.35 -14.91
N ALA A 2 1.80 -11.48 -14.27
CA ALA A 2 3.25 -11.47 -14.47
C ALA A 2 3.85 -12.73 -13.81
N ASP A 3 4.83 -13.36 -14.45
CA ASP A 3 5.51 -14.53 -13.89
C ASP A 3 6.43 -14.09 -12.74
N TYR A 4 5.89 -14.08 -11.52
CA TYR A 4 6.67 -13.84 -10.31
C TYR A 4 7.38 -15.11 -9.87
N GLN A 5 8.62 -14.99 -9.39
CA GLN A 5 9.29 -16.09 -8.71
C GLN A 5 8.75 -16.18 -7.27
N VAL A 6 8.27 -17.36 -6.88
CA VAL A 6 7.54 -17.59 -5.63
C VAL A 6 8.15 -18.74 -4.82
N VAL A 7 8.09 -18.63 -3.50
CA VAL A 7 8.40 -19.72 -2.55
C VAL A 7 7.17 -19.98 -1.70
N ASN A 8 6.67 -21.21 -1.75
CA ASN A 8 5.46 -21.60 -1.02
C ASN A 8 5.65 -21.51 0.50
N GLU A 9 4.58 -21.17 1.20
CA GLU A 9 4.45 -21.31 2.65
C GLU A 9 4.41 -22.78 3.07
N THR A 10 4.96 -23.05 4.25
CA THR A 10 4.78 -24.32 4.95
C THR A 10 3.40 -24.35 5.61
N ASP A 11 2.91 -25.54 5.96
CA ASP A 11 1.60 -25.70 6.63
C ASP A 11 1.50 -24.90 7.95
N ALA A 12 2.62 -24.80 8.67
CA ALA A 12 2.72 -24.00 9.90
C ALA A 12 2.58 -22.50 9.63
N GLU A 13 3.26 -21.98 8.61
CA GLU A 13 3.17 -20.57 8.20
C GLU A 13 1.77 -20.21 7.67
N ASN A 14 1.16 -21.12 6.91
CA ASN A 14 -0.23 -20.95 6.45
C ASN A 14 -1.20 -20.89 7.64
N THR A 15 -1.00 -21.75 8.65
CA THR A 15 -1.82 -21.73 9.87
C THR A 15 -1.65 -20.42 10.66
N ILE A 16 -0.44 -19.86 10.73
CA ILE A 16 -0.19 -18.56 11.34
C ILE A 16 -0.96 -17.48 10.58
N PHE A 17 -0.84 -17.45 9.25
CA PHE A 17 -1.52 -16.48 8.41
C PHE A 17 -3.03 -16.52 8.61
N GLU A 18 -3.66 -17.69 8.51
CA GLU A 18 -5.11 -17.87 8.67
C GLU A 18 -5.60 -17.39 10.05
N ASN A 19 -4.90 -17.79 11.12
CA ASN A 19 -5.28 -17.41 12.48
C ASN A 19 -5.17 -15.90 12.74
N GLU A 20 -4.19 -15.23 12.14
CA GLU A 20 -4.02 -13.79 12.27
C GLU A 20 -4.95 -13.02 11.35
N TRP A 21 -5.19 -13.53 10.15
CA TRP A 21 -6.09 -12.98 9.15
C TRP A 21 -7.49 -12.81 9.73
N ASP A 22 -8.05 -13.87 10.31
CA ASP A 22 -9.40 -13.82 10.88
C ASP A 22 -9.49 -12.84 12.06
N LYS A 23 -8.43 -12.77 12.89
CA LYS A 23 -8.36 -11.82 14.02
C LYS A 23 -8.30 -10.38 13.56
N LEU A 24 -7.59 -10.09 12.46
CA LEU A 24 -7.43 -8.74 11.93
C LEU A 24 -8.80 -8.15 11.56
N TRP A 25 -9.62 -8.94 10.86
CA TRP A 25 -10.94 -8.48 10.37
C TRP A 25 -12.00 -8.47 11.46
N THR A 26 -11.96 -9.42 12.40
CA THR A 26 -12.94 -9.49 13.49
C THR A 26 -12.79 -8.35 14.50
N ASN A 27 -11.56 -7.88 14.74
CA ASN A 27 -11.28 -6.95 15.85
C ASN A 27 -10.98 -5.51 15.44
N HIS A 28 -10.46 -5.27 14.22
CA HIS A 28 -9.84 -3.97 13.90
C HIS A 28 -10.54 -3.17 12.80
N PHE A 29 -11.33 -3.80 11.92
CA PHE A 29 -12.01 -3.11 10.84
C PHE A 29 -13.51 -2.97 11.13
N ARG A 30 -13.99 -1.73 11.10
CA ARG A 30 -15.42 -1.40 11.31
C ARG A 30 -16.22 -1.35 10.00
N ALA A 31 -15.54 -1.17 8.87
CA ALA A 31 -16.15 -1.04 7.56
C ALA A 31 -16.25 -2.41 6.88
N ARG A 32 -17.48 -2.89 6.67
CA ARG A 32 -17.74 -4.20 6.08
C ARG A 32 -17.24 -4.30 4.63
N GLU A 33 -17.47 -3.26 3.83
CA GLU A 33 -17.03 -3.21 2.42
C GLU A 33 -15.52 -3.38 2.28
N VAL A 34 -14.74 -2.78 3.19
CA VAL A 34 -13.28 -2.95 3.19
C VAL A 34 -12.90 -4.39 3.52
N ILE A 35 -13.60 -5.02 4.49
CA ILE A 35 -13.34 -6.42 4.85
C ILE A 35 -13.59 -7.34 3.64
N ASP A 36 -14.70 -7.14 2.94
CA ASP A 36 -15.09 -7.97 1.79
C ASP A 36 -14.00 -7.92 0.69
N ILE A 37 -13.50 -6.72 0.35
CA ILE A 37 -12.38 -6.55 -0.61
C ILE A 37 -11.12 -7.28 -0.17
N TYR A 38 -10.74 -7.19 1.10
CA TYR A 38 -9.57 -7.93 1.59
C TYR A 38 -9.80 -9.45 1.53
N GLN A 39 -11.00 -9.94 1.81
CA GLN A 39 -11.34 -11.36 1.70
C GLN A 39 -11.29 -11.85 0.26
N ASP A 40 -11.84 -11.09 -0.69
CA ASP A 40 -11.83 -11.42 -2.12
C ASP A 40 -10.41 -11.49 -2.68
N HIS A 41 -9.50 -10.66 -2.16
CA HIS A 41 -8.08 -10.66 -2.55
C HIS A 41 -7.16 -11.47 -1.63
N LYS A 42 -7.69 -12.30 -0.72
CA LYS A 42 -6.87 -13.10 0.22
C LYS A 42 -5.82 -13.96 -0.49
N ASP A 43 -6.19 -14.60 -1.59
CA ASP A 43 -5.27 -15.46 -2.35
C ASP A 43 -4.14 -14.65 -3.00
N ALA A 44 -4.45 -13.46 -3.51
CA ALA A 44 -3.43 -12.56 -4.05
C ALA A 44 -2.49 -12.04 -2.96
N ILE A 45 -3.00 -11.81 -1.75
CA ILE A 45 -2.19 -11.41 -0.59
C ILE A 45 -1.27 -12.56 -0.18
N LYS A 46 -1.74 -13.82 -0.20
CA LYS A 46 -0.87 -14.99 0.00
C LYS A 46 0.18 -15.11 -1.10
N GLU A 47 -0.17 -14.82 -2.34
CA GLU A 47 0.81 -14.80 -3.42
C GLU A 47 1.88 -13.74 -3.20
N CYS A 48 1.50 -12.53 -2.76
CA CYS A 48 2.45 -11.50 -2.35
C CYS A 48 3.35 -11.97 -1.18
N LEU A 49 2.81 -12.72 -0.22
CA LEU A 49 3.63 -13.33 0.84
C LEU A 49 4.67 -14.31 0.25
N ARG A 50 4.29 -15.16 -0.71
CA ARG A 50 5.22 -16.09 -1.38
C ARG A 50 6.31 -15.37 -2.15
N VAL A 51 5.97 -14.25 -2.79
CA VAL A 51 6.95 -13.36 -3.45
C VAL A 51 7.87 -12.72 -2.39
N ALA A 52 7.32 -12.25 -1.28
CA ALA A 52 8.11 -11.68 -0.18
C ALA A 52 9.10 -12.69 0.39
N LYS A 53 8.67 -13.94 0.61
CA LYS A 53 9.53 -15.05 1.06
C LYS A 53 10.69 -15.28 0.11
N TYR A 54 10.42 -15.32 -1.19
CA TYR A 54 11.45 -15.46 -2.21
C TYR A 54 12.43 -14.29 -2.19
N GLN A 55 11.93 -13.06 -2.17
CA GLN A 55 12.77 -11.86 -2.30
C GLN A 55 13.56 -11.50 -1.04
N LEU A 56 13.01 -11.77 0.13
CA LEU A 56 13.64 -11.44 1.41
C LEU A 56 14.46 -12.62 1.98
N GLU A 57 14.33 -13.81 1.38
CA GLU A 57 15.01 -15.04 1.79
C GLU A 57 14.80 -15.31 3.29
N SER A 58 13.54 -15.30 3.72
CA SER A 58 13.18 -15.36 5.14
C SER A 58 11.87 -16.11 5.34
N THR A 59 11.70 -16.69 6.52
CA THR A 59 10.47 -17.43 6.91
C THR A 59 9.38 -16.47 7.36
N PHE A 60 8.11 -16.86 7.22
CA PHE A 60 7.00 -16.04 7.67
C PHE A 60 6.76 -16.20 9.17
N GLY A 61 6.78 -15.08 9.90
CA GLY A 61 6.61 -15.02 11.35
C GLY A 61 5.29 -14.39 11.81
N GLY A 62 4.40 -14.00 10.87
CA GLY A 62 3.13 -13.36 11.20
C GLY A 62 3.26 -11.88 11.62
N ALA A 63 2.24 -11.35 12.27
CA ALA A 63 2.15 -9.96 12.68
C ALA A 63 3.21 -9.59 13.74
N ASN A 64 3.71 -10.58 14.49
CA ASN A 64 4.76 -10.44 15.51
C ASN A 64 6.09 -11.09 15.08
N ALA A 65 6.45 -10.95 13.81
CA ALA A 65 7.69 -11.51 13.27
C ALA A 65 8.95 -11.04 14.01
N GLN A 66 9.87 -11.98 14.24
CA GLN A 66 11.19 -11.71 14.82
C GLN A 66 12.16 -11.09 13.79
N THR A 67 13.40 -10.81 14.21
CA THR A 67 14.41 -10.08 13.42
C THR A 67 14.64 -10.68 12.03
N ASN A 68 14.72 -12.02 11.93
CA ASN A 68 14.99 -12.71 10.67
C ASN A 68 13.73 -13.27 9.99
N GLU A 69 12.55 -12.90 10.46
CA GLU A 69 11.28 -13.37 9.93
C GLU A 69 10.56 -12.25 9.16
N ILE A 70 9.70 -12.64 8.24
CA ILE A 70 8.83 -11.73 7.49
C ILE A 70 7.56 -11.54 8.30
N GLY A 71 7.26 -10.29 8.60
CA GLY A 71 5.96 -9.89 9.12
C GLY A 71 5.11 -9.20 8.07
N TRP A 72 3.84 -8.97 8.44
CA TRP A 72 2.86 -8.33 7.58
C TRP A 72 2.05 -7.30 8.37
N MET A 73 1.65 -6.23 7.70
CA MET A 73 0.76 -5.22 8.28
C MET A 73 0.01 -4.45 7.18
N PRO A 74 -1.13 -3.81 7.51
CA PRO A 74 -1.79 -2.90 6.59
C PRO A 74 -0.87 -1.77 6.13
N ILE A 75 -1.10 -1.23 4.94
CA ILE A 75 -0.29 -0.14 4.40
C ILE A 75 -0.46 1.12 5.27
N LEU A 76 0.67 1.71 5.66
CA LEU A 76 0.77 2.96 6.41
C LEU A 76 1.45 4.04 5.57
N PRO A 77 1.16 5.34 5.80
CA PRO A 77 1.77 6.46 5.08
C PRO A 77 3.30 6.35 5.01
N ASN A 78 3.93 6.02 6.15
CA ASN A 78 5.38 5.95 6.28
C ASN A 78 6.05 4.87 5.40
N PHE A 79 5.31 3.92 4.81
CA PHE A 79 5.89 2.93 3.89
C PHE A 79 5.95 3.44 2.45
N LEU A 80 5.01 4.29 2.07
CA LEU A 80 5.01 4.94 0.76
C LEU A 80 5.72 6.32 0.79
N LEU A 81 5.92 6.89 1.97
CA LEU A 81 6.56 8.19 2.17
C LEU A 81 7.99 8.05 2.73
N ALA A 82 8.71 6.99 2.40
CA ALA A 82 10.10 6.84 2.86
C ALA A 82 10.97 7.95 2.25
N LEU A 83 10.98 9.11 2.91
CA LEU A 83 11.71 10.30 2.53
C LEU A 83 13.19 9.92 2.41
N PRO A 84 13.82 10.15 1.24
CA PRO A 84 15.24 10.00 1.12
C PRO A 84 15.91 11.09 1.96
N ALA A 85 16.69 10.66 2.95
CA ALA A 85 17.61 11.44 3.75
C ALA A 85 16.99 12.49 4.73
N ALA A 86 17.48 12.45 5.97
CA ALA A 86 17.56 13.57 6.93
C ALA A 86 16.43 13.84 7.93
N ALA A 87 15.33 13.08 7.99
CA ALA A 87 14.42 13.21 9.14
C ALA A 87 14.22 11.86 9.83
N THR A 88 14.60 11.79 11.10
CA THR A 88 14.21 10.74 12.03
C THR A 88 12.73 10.45 11.81
N ALA A 89 12.41 9.29 11.23
CA ALA A 89 11.03 8.85 11.03
C ALA A 89 10.42 8.54 12.40
N THR A 90 10.04 9.59 13.12
CA THR A 90 9.12 9.49 14.24
C THR A 90 7.80 9.02 13.66
N TYR A 91 7.09 8.14 14.36
CA TYR A 91 5.76 7.65 13.97
C TYR A 91 4.71 8.78 13.77
N ALA A 92 5.09 10.05 13.89
CA ALA A 92 4.24 11.22 14.00
C ALA A 92 4.22 12.18 12.80
N THR A 93 4.98 11.95 11.71
CA THR A 93 5.16 13.01 10.69
C THR A 93 4.62 12.75 9.28
N ALA A 94 4.14 11.54 8.95
CA ALA A 94 3.57 11.27 7.63
C ALA A 94 2.09 10.85 7.72
N THR A 95 1.24 11.50 6.95
CA THR A 95 -0.22 11.31 6.94
C THR A 95 -0.73 11.21 5.50
N TRP A 96 -1.84 10.49 5.32
CA TRP A 96 -2.60 10.48 4.06
C TRP A 96 -3.38 11.78 3.84
N ASN A 97 -3.55 12.58 4.89
CA ASN A 97 -4.33 13.80 4.81
C ASN A 97 -3.61 14.84 3.94
N ARG A 98 -4.25 15.25 2.84
CA ARG A 98 -3.74 16.29 1.95
C ARG A 98 -4.77 17.37 1.74
N TYR A 99 -4.34 18.63 1.76
CA TYR A 99 -5.19 19.73 1.35
C TYR A 99 -4.96 20.06 -0.12
N ILE A 100 -5.96 19.78 -0.96
CA ILE A 100 -5.97 20.07 -2.38
C ILE A 100 -6.44 21.51 -2.57
N THR A 101 -5.57 22.35 -3.11
CA THR A 101 -5.90 23.75 -3.40
C THR A 101 -6.62 23.87 -4.74
N THR A 102 -7.25 25.01 -5.00
CA THR A 102 -7.87 25.31 -6.31
C THR A 102 -6.87 25.26 -7.47
N ALA A 103 -5.59 25.52 -7.22
CA ALA A 103 -4.53 25.38 -8.22
C ALA A 103 -4.22 23.93 -8.58
N ASN A 104 -4.59 22.96 -7.74
CA ASN A 104 -4.43 21.52 -8.01
C ASN A 104 -5.60 20.95 -8.83
N VAL A 105 -6.77 21.61 -8.79
CA VAL A 105 -7.97 21.23 -9.55
C VAL A 105 -7.79 21.64 -11.01
N THR A 106 -7.18 20.76 -11.79
CA THR A 106 -6.82 21.00 -13.18
C THR A 106 -7.04 19.72 -13.99
N THR A 107 -6.97 19.81 -15.32
CA THR A 107 -6.97 18.63 -16.19
C THR A 107 -5.60 17.90 -16.22
N ARG A 108 -4.69 18.22 -15.30
CA ARG A 108 -3.33 17.67 -15.25
C ARG A 108 -3.18 16.71 -14.07
N TRP A 109 -2.42 15.66 -14.30
CA TRP A 109 -1.98 14.72 -13.27
C TRP A 109 -0.98 15.40 -12.33
N ASN A 110 -1.25 15.32 -11.03
CA ASN A 110 -0.36 15.82 -9.98
C ASN A 110 0.18 14.65 -9.18
N ASP A 111 1.42 14.74 -8.70
CA ASP A 111 1.98 13.70 -7.85
C ASP A 111 1.14 13.56 -6.58
N TRP A 112 0.76 12.32 -6.26
CA TRP A 112 -0.21 12.06 -5.18
C TRP A 112 0.45 12.11 -3.80
N ILE A 113 1.57 11.41 -3.66
CA ILE A 113 2.26 11.16 -2.37
C ILE A 113 3.57 11.95 -2.23
N ILE A 114 4.05 12.66 -3.25
CA ILE A 114 5.39 13.27 -3.21
C ILE A 114 5.34 14.76 -3.51
N GLY A 115 6.16 15.50 -2.75
CA GLY A 115 6.29 16.94 -2.77
C GLY A 115 6.59 17.49 -4.17
N ALA A 116 5.89 18.58 -4.47
CA ALA A 116 6.11 19.56 -5.53
C ALA A 116 7.22 19.22 -6.55
N ASP A 117 6.93 18.31 -7.49
CA ASP A 117 7.30 18.40 -8.91
C ASP A 117 6.86 17.11 -9.62
N ALA A 118 6.14 17.24 -10.74
CA ALA A 118 5.70 16.12 -11.54
C ALA A 118 6.90 15.26 -11.97
N GLY A 119 6.91 13.97 -11.59
CA GLY A 119 7.96 13.03 -11.99
C GLY A 119 8.76 12.41 -10.84
N SER A 120 8.33 12.60 -9.60
CA SER A 120 9.03 12.01 -8.45
C SER A 120 8.66 10.53 -8.28
N SER A 121 9.64 9.64 -8.39
CA SER A 121 9.47 8.20 -8.15
C SER A 121 9.79 7.85 -6.70
N LEU A 122 8.97 6.99 -6.11
CA LEU A 122 9.28 6.35 -4.83
C LEU A 122 9.95 5.01 -5.10
N LYS A 123 11.08 4.75 -4.45
CA LYS A 123 11.71 3.43 -4.48
C LYS A 123 11.25 2.58 -3.28
N MET A 124 10.74 1.38 -3.56
CA MET A 124 10.44 0.39 -2.53
C MET A 124 11.70 0.04 -1.75
N THR A 125 11.58 -0.16 -0.44
CA THR A 125 12.70 -0.61 0.39
C THR A 125 13.22 -1.98 -0.07
N LYS A 126 14.52 -2.24 0.11
CA LYS A 126 15.12 -3.57 -0.13
C LYS A 126 14.66 -4.63 0.89
N TYR A 127 14.00 -4.20 1.96
CA TYR A 127 13.56 -5.04 3.08
C TYR A 127 12.07 -5.36 3.08
N GLY A 128 11.34 -5.00 2.02
CA GLY A 128 9.90 -5.19 1.98
C GLY A 128 9.32 -5.25 0.58
N THR A 129 8.09 -5.75 0.53
CA THR A 129 7.24 -5.87 -0.65
C THR A 129 5.84 -5.41 -0.27
N MET A 130 5.03 -5.00 -1.23
CA MET A 130 3.69 -4.49 -0.97
C MET A 130 2.70 -5.03 -1.99
N ILE A 131 1.48 -5.29 -1.55
CA ILE A 131 0.34 -5.51 -2.44
C ILE A 131 -0.67 -4.39 -2.24
N ILE A 132 -1.10 -3.76 -3.34
CA ILE A 132 -2.21 -2.81 -3.36
C ILE A 132 -3.40 -3.52 -3.99
N ILE A 133 -4.53 -3.51 -3.30
CA ILE A 133 -5.78 -4.18 -3.72
C ILE A 133 -6.90 -3.18 -4.00
N GLY A 134 -6.73 -1.92 -3.62
CA GLY A 134 -7.76 -0.90 -3.77
C GLY A 134 -7.33 0.44 -3.20
N PHE A 135 -8.25 1.39 -3.21
CA PHE A 135 -8.11 2.69 -2.56
C PHE A 135 -9.38 3.01 -1.79
N ALA A 136 -9.26 3.74 -0.69
CA ALA A 136 -10.41 4.22 0.07
C ALA A 136 -10.21 5.68 0.47
N ASP A 137 -11.26 6.48 0.42
CA ASP A 137 -11.25 7.85 0.94
C ASP A 137 -12.39 8.06 1.96
N PRO A 138 -12.09 8.07 3.27
CA PRO A 138 -13.12 8.21 4.29
C PRO A 138 -13.72 9.63 4.38
N VAL A 139 -13.37 10.54 3.48
CA VAL A 139 -13.98 11.89 3.40
C VAL A 139 -15.36 11.77 2.76
N GLU A 140 -16.35 12.53 3.26
CA GLU A 140 -17.75 12.53 2.79
C GLU A 140 -17.89 12.78 1.28
N GLU A 141 -16.94 13.49 0.69
CA GLU A 141 -16.88 13.72 -0.75
C GLU A 141 -15.43 13.57 -1.22
N PRO A 142 -15.06 12.42 -1.82
CA PRO A 142 -13.73 12.21 -2.37
C PRO A 142 -13.34 13.30 -3.36
N LYS A 143 -12.07 13.73 -3.28
CA LYS A 143 -11.56 14.87 -4.09
C LYS A 143 -10.71 14.42 -5.28
N ILE A 144 -10.28 13.17 -5.27
CA ILE A 144 -9.50 12.55 -6.34
C ILE A 144 -10.42 11.80 -7.29
N ASP A 145 -10.37 12.16 -8.56
CA ASP A 145 -11.18 11.56 -9.64
C ASP A 145 -10.49 10.36 -10.28
N GLY A 146 -9.18 10.20 -10.08
CA GLY A 146 -8.48 9.01 -10.52
C GLY A 146 -7.00 8.98 -10.18
N ILE A 147 -6.41 7.81 -10.37
CA ILE A 147 -5.00 7.52 -10.15
C ILE A 147 -4.37 6.97 -11.43
N LEU A 148 -3.18 7.47 -11.74
CA LEU A 148 -2.28 6.95 -12.76
C LEU A 148 -1.06 6.35 -12.04
N ALA A 149 -0.72 5.12 -12.41
CA ALA A 149 0.42 4.42 -11.83
C ALA A 149 1.43 3.93 -12.88
N LYS A 150 2.72 4.03 -12.54
CA LYS A 150 3.80 3.39 -13.29
C LYS A 150 4.73 2.67 -12.31
N ILE A 151 4.89 1.36 -12.48
CA ILE A 151 5.69 0.51 -11.58
C ILE A 151 6.64 -0.31 -12.43
N LYS A 152 7.94 -0.34 -12.08
CA LYS A 152 8.98 -1.03 -12.86
C LYS A 152 9.00 -0.58 -14.33
N GLY A 153 8.74 0.71 -14.58
CA GLY A 153 8.63 1.27 -15.93
C GLY A 153 7.39 0.83 -16.72
N LYS A 154 6.56 -0.08 -16.19
CA LYS A 154 5.30 -0.50 -16.79
C LYS A 154 4.20 0.48 -16.41
N GLU A 155 3.51 0.98 -17.41
CA GLU A 155 2.35 1.85 -17.25
C GLU A 155 1.11 0.99 -16.99
N TYR A 156 0.39 1.34 -15.92
CA TYR A 156 -0.89 0.73 -15.57
C TYR A 156 -2.03 1.55 -16.16
N PRO A 157 -3.22 0.95 -16.38
CA PRO A 157 -4.39 1.70 -16.79
C PRO A 157 -4.71 2.79 -15.75
N ILE A 158 -5.30 3.87 -16.22
CA ILE A 158 -5.85 4.90 -15.35
C ILE A 158 -7.02 4.28 -14.58
N TRP A 159 -6.99 4.37 -13.26
CA TRP A 159 -8.13 4.03 -12.41
C TRP A 159 -8.92 5.30 -12.17
N SER A 160 -10.01 5.47 -12.91
CA SER A 160 -10.95 6.55 -12.70
C SER A 160 -11.90 6.18 -11.56
N PHE A 161 -11.85 6.93 -10.48
CA PHE A 161 -12.67 6.75 -9.30
C PHE A 161 -14.08 7.30 -9.50
N GLY A 162 -14.19 8.47 -10.14
CA GLY A 162 -15.45 9.09 -10.58
C GLY A 162 -16.64 8.84 -9.64
N ASP A 163 -17.77 8.43 -10.23
CA ASP A 163 -18.97 8.09 -9.47
C ASP A 163 -18.82 6.79 -8.67
N GLN A 164 -17.89 5.91 -9.05
CA GLN A 164 -17.74 4.57 -8.44
C GLN A 164 -17.34 4.63 -6.97
N MET A 165 -16.48 5.57 -6.58
CA MET A 165 -16.22 5.80 -5.16
C MET A 165 -17.44 6.42 -4.49
N SER A 166 -18.10 7.41 -5.11
CA SER A 166 -19.27 8.10 -4.50
C SER A 166 -20.50 7.19 -4.27
N GLU A 167 -20.59 6.06 -4.98
CA GLU A 167 -21.67 5.09 -4.86
C GLU A 167 -21.51 4.12 -3.67
N THR A 168 -20.36 4.12 -2.99
CA THR A 168 -20.08 3.22 -1.85
C THR A 168 -20.07 4.00 -0.53
N ASP A 169 -20.51 3.35 0.56
CA ASP A 169 -20.68 4.01 1.86
C ASP A 169 -19.34 4.47 2.46
N TRP A 170 -18.24 3.78 2.12
CA TRP A 170 -16.88 4.13 2.57
C TRP A 170 -16.00 4.77 1.50
N HIS A 171 -16.58 5.11 0.36
CA HIS A 171 -15.88 5.56 -0.83
C HIS A 171 -14.65 4.70 -1.12
N VAL A 172 -14.91 3.46 -1.51
CA VAL A 172 -13.88 2.47 -1.78
C VAL A 172 -13.87 2.14 -3.27
N TYR A 173 -12.67 2.03 -3.80
CA TYR A 173 -12.42 1.54 -5.15
C TYR A 173 -11.59 0.26 -5.06
N GLU A 174 -12.18 -0.85 -5.45
CA GLU A 174 -11.48 -2.12 -5.60
C GLU A 174 -10.72 -2.15 -6.94
N LEU A 175 -9.46 -2.59 -6.92
CA LEU A 175 -8.70 -2.74 -8.14
C LEU A 175 -9.16 -3.99 -8.90
N PRO A 176 -9.41 -3.92 -10.23
CA PRO A 176 -9.76 -5.09 -11.03
C PRO A 176 -8.70 -6.20 -10.99
N ALA A 177 -7.45 -5.82 -10.72
CA ALA A 177 -6.35 -6.74 -10.46
C ALA A 177 -5.44 -6.15 -9.38
N PRO A 178 -5.07 -6.93 -8.35
CA PRO A 178 -4.16 -6.45 -7.32
C PRO A 178 -2.75 -6.26 -7.89
N ILE A 179 -2.00 -5.37 -7.27
CA ILE A 179 -0.70 -4.94 -7.74
C ILE A 179 0.34 -5.31 -6.71
N ILE A 180 1.20 -6.26 -7.07
CA ILE A 180 2.35 -6.65 -6.25
C ILE A 180 3.55 -5.79 -6.66
N ILE A 181 4.10 -5.09 -5.68
CA ILE A 181 5.29 -4.26 -5.77
C ILE A 181 6.43 -4.98 -5.06
N GLU A 182 7.41 -5.38 -5.85
CA GLU A 182 8.60 -6.10 -5.39
C GLU A 182 9.58 -5.15 -4.68
N LYS A 183 10.53 -5.72 -3.93
CA LYS A 183 11.59 -4.94 -3.28
C LYS A 183 12.36 -4.12 -4.32
N GLU A 184 12.82 -2.93 -3.92
CA GLU A 184 13.62 -2.02 -4.76
C GLU A 184 12.96 -1.53 -6.06
N GLN A 185 11.69 -1.83 -6.30
CA GLN A 185 10.97 -1.30 -7.46
C GLN A 185 10.64 0.18 -7.29
N GLU A 186 10.76 0.91 -8.39
CA GLU A 186 10.24 2.27 -8.48
C GLU A 186 8.74 2.26 -8.72
N ILE A 187 8.05 3.07 -7.93
CA ILE A 187 6.63 3.34 -7.95
C ILE A 187 6.45 4.81 -8.29
N TYR A 188 5.59 5.08 -9.26
CA TYR A 188 5.15 6.41 -9.61
C TYR A 188 3.63 6.45 -9.51
N LEU A 189 3.10 7.38 -8.73
CA LEU A 189 1.67 7.54 -8.49
C LEU A 189 1.27 9.00 -8.63
N GLN A 190 0.39 9.26 -9.59
CA GLN A 190 -0.21 10.56 -9.79
C GLN A 190 -1.72 10.49 -9.58
N ALA A 191 -2.28 11.58 -9.07
CA ALA A 191 -3.70 11.76 -8.87
C ALA A 191 -4.22 12.90 -9.73
N LEU A 192 -5.43 12.70 -10.26
CA LEU A 192 -6.22 13.76 -10.88
C LEU A 192 -7.22 14.26 -9.83
N ALA A 193 -7.14 15.54 -9.48
CA ALA A 193 -8.03 16.14 -8.49
C ALA A 193 -9.20 16.84 -9.18
N GLY A 194 -10.42 16.39 -8.91
CA GLY A 194 -11.65 17.00 -9.44
C GLY A 194 -12.14 18.19 -8.63
N ARG A 195 -11.76 18.26 -7.34
CA ARG A 195 -12.25 19.27 -6.40
C ARG A 195 -11.19 19.67 -5.38
N ALA A 196 -11.31 20.90 -4.87
CA ALA A 196 -10.47 21.40 -3.79
C ALA A 196 -11.03 20.95 -2.43
N GLY A 197 -10.17 20.86 -1.42
CA GLY A 197 -10.55 20.49 -0.06
C GLY A 197 -9.60 19.47 0.57
N LEU A 198 -10.01 18.93 1.71
CA LEU A 198 -9.27 17.88 2.40
C LEU A 198 -9.52 16.53 1.72
N ASP A 199 -8.46 15.89 1.28
CA ASP A 199 -8.40 14.52 0.77
C ASP A 199 -7.78 13.60 1.83
N LYS A 200 -8.28 12.37 1.92
CA LYS A 200 -7.72 11.32 2.78
C LYS A 200 -7.63 9.99 2.06
N LEU A 201 -7.54 10.02 0.72
CA LEU A 201 -7.30 8.84 -0.09
C LEU A 201 -6.12 8.04 0.49
N ARG A 202 -6.33 6.75 0.66
CA ARG A 202 -5.32 5.81 1.14
C ARG A 202 -5.38 4.52 0.32
N PRO A 203 -4.23 3.89 0.04
CA PRO A 203 -4.22 2.60 -0.59
C PRO A 203 -4.66 1.53 0.41
N LEU A 204 -5.48 0.59 -0.07
CA LEU A 204 -5.81 -0.64 0.63
C LEU A 204 -4.83 -1.73 0.20
N GLY A 205 -4.41 -2.55 1.15
CA GLY A 205 -3.49 -3.65 0.91
C GLY A 205 -2.63 -4.00 2.12
N VAL A 206 -1.57 -4.76 1.86
CA VAL A 206 -0.66 -5.29 2.87
C VAL A 206 0.78 -4.98 2.48
N PHE A 207 1.58 -4.63 3.48
CA PHE A 207 3.02 -4.50 3.39
C PHE A 207 3.68 -5.68 4.13
N PHE A 208 4.56 -6.40 3.44
CA PHE A 208 5.38 -7.47 3.99
C PHE A 208 6.82 -7.01 4.11
N ALA A 209 7.44 -7.18 5.29
CA ALA A 209 8.83 -6.79 5.50
C ALA A 209 9.49 -7.62 6.60
N LYS A 210 10.83 -7.54 6.69
CA LYS A 210 11.56 -8.15 7.81
C LYS A 210 11.13 -7.54 9.15
N GLY A 211 10.97 -8.36 10.18
CA GLY A 211 10.39 -7.94 11.46
C GLY A 211 11.22 -6.91 12.21
N ASP A 212 12.52 -6.84 11.99
CA ASP A 212 13.36 -5.75 12.48
C ASP A 212 13.18 -4.43 11.72
N TYR A 213 12.98 -4.46 10.40
CA TYR A 213 12.63 -3.28 9.60
C TYR A 213 11.26 -2.73 10.02
N MET A 214 10.29 -3.61 10.31
CA MET A 214 8.98 -3.21 10.82
C MET A 214 9.08 -2.55 12.21
N ARG A 215 9.97 -3.02 13.08
CA ARG A 215 10.17 -2.45 14.43
C ARG A 215 10.95 -1.15 14.42
N ASN A 216 12.03 -1.08 13.64
CA ASN A 216 12.92 0.07 13.61
C ASN A 216 13.48 0.32 12.20
N LYS A 217 12.78 1.17 11.43
CA LYS A 217 13.22 1.63 10.10
C LYS A 217 14.59 2.33 10.12
N THR A 218 14.94 2.99 11.23
CA THR A 218 16.20 3.75 11.34
C THR A 218 17.43 2.87 11.51
N ALA A 219 17.28 1.65 12.03
CA ALA A 219 18.35 0.65 12.10
C ALA A 219 18.90 0.28 10.71
N TYR A 220 18.10 0.54 9.67
CA TYR A 220 18.38 0.20 8.28
C TYR A 220 18.69 1.38 7.37
N ALA A 221 18.66 2.61 7.91
CA ALA A 221 19.15 3.81 7.23
C ALA A 221 20.67 4.01 7.39
N GLN A 222 21.34 3.16 8.20
CA GLN A 222 22.78 3.23 8.49
C GLN A 222 23.65 2.30 7.63
N VAL A 223 23.09 1.69 6.56
CA VAL A 223 23.83 0.78 5.65
C VAL A 223 23.76 1.26 4.21
#